data_AF-A0AAW5V3D5-F1
#
_entry.id   AF-A0AAW5V3D5-F1
#
_cell.length_a   1.000
_cell.length_b   1.000
_cell.length_c   1.000
_cell.angle_alpha   90.00
_cell.angle_beta   90.00
_cell.angle_gamma   90.00
#
_symmetry.space_group_name_H-M   'P 1'
#
loop_
_entity.id
_entity.type
_entity.pdbx_description
1 polymer ?
#
loop_
_entity_poly.entity_id
_entity_poly.type
_entity_poly.pdbx_seq_one_letter_code
_entity_poly.pdbx_strand_id
1 'polypeptide(L)'
;MNKKKTIFILFITILLSFLLGGLVYILFLKKNKENPKESSFDSRSEIYWQRLQNRPEVLKGSGYPSDLRDFLETIRGKESFLWKGDREETYRYLLQEFPDERGHVLYAVYVAFMNWKDKSLEIESSPSLSQYEKLTAVNRLKEEIFPKFLNELIFPKHPTSPPVILLSFLEDYIQRNPYSYARERKRIFLRKKAALYQEEKWDIQSWESPSFYRQVVELIYEREMKEMSEEEKTFYRSSKIEELKSDFWN
;
A
#
# COMPACT_ATOMS: atom_id res chain seq x y z
N MET A 1 -4.81 64.41 -16.28
CA MET A 1 -5.22 63.03 -15.95
C MET A 1 -5.13 62.84 -14.44
N ASN A 2 -6.21 62.45 -13.76
CA ASN A 2 -6.28 62.48 -12.30
C ASN A 2 -5.51 61.28 -11.70
N LYS A 3 -4.38 61.52 -11.02
CA LYS A 3 -3.45 60.46 -10.56
C LYS A 3 -4.15 59.33 -9.77
N LYS A 4 -5.18 59.66 -8.98
CA LYS A 4 -6.00 58.66 -8.27
C LYS A 4 -6.78 57.73 -9.19
N LYS A 5 -7.33 58.24 -10.30
CA LYS A 5 -8.03 57.43 -11.30
C LYS A 5 -7.07 56.50 -12.05
N THR A 6 -5.85 56.98 -12.36
CA THR A 6 -4.82 56.17 -13.03
C THR A 6 -4.35 55.01 -12.14
N ILE A 7 -4.13 55.26 -10.84
CA ILE A 7 -3.75 54.21 -9.88
C ILE A 7 -4.87 53.18 -9.74
N PHE A 8 -6.13 53.62 -9.69
CA PHE A 8 -7.28 52.72 -9.57
C PHE A 8 -7.44 51.81 -10.80
N ILE A 9 -7.25 52.36 -12.01
CA ILE A 9 -7.30 51.58 -13.26
C ILE A 9 -6.17 50.54 -13.29
N LEU A 10 -4.95 50.93 -12.89
CA LEU A 10 -3.81 50.01 -12.79
C LEU A 10 -4.03 48.86 -11.80
N PHE A 11 -4.70 49.14 -10.68
CA PHE A 11 -5.04 48.11 -9.71
C PHE A 11 -6.06 47.10 -10.27
N ILE A 12 -7.07 47.60 -10.99
CA ILE A 12 -8.07 46.74 -11.66
C ILE A 12 -7.42 45.87 -12.72
N THR A 13 -6.51 46.40 -13.55
CA THR A 13 -5.87 45.61 -14.61
C THR A 13 -4.95 44.53 -14.06
N ILE A 14 -4.25 44.79 -12.95
CA ILE A 14 -3.44 43.77 -12.25
C ILE A 14 -4.34 42.70 -11.64
N LEU A 15 -5.47 43.07 -11.02
CA LEU A 15 -6.41 42.10 -10.47
C LEU A 15 -7.01 41.21 -11.56
N LEU A 16 -7.34 41.80 -12.71
CA LEU A 16 -7.90 41.07 -13.85
C LEU A 16 -6.89 40.08 -14.45
N SER A 17 -5.60 40.45 -14.52
CA SER A 17 -4.55 39.56 -15.04
C SER A 17 -4.32 38.36 -14.13
N PHE A 18 -4.37 38.53 -12.81
CA PHE A 18 -4.31 37.43 -11.85
C PHE A 18 -5.54 36.51 -11.96
N LEU A 19 -6.73 37.06 -12.14
CA LEU A 19 -7.96 36.28 -12.34
C LEU A 19 -7.90 35.43 -13.61
N LEU A 20 -7.48 36.03 -14.73
CA LEU A 20 -7.30 35.33 -16.00
C LEU A 20 -6.20 34.25 -15.92
N GLY A 21 -5.07 34.56 -15.29
CA GLY A 21 -3.99 33.59 -15.06
C GLY A 21 -4.43 32.41 -14.20
N GLY A 22 -5.19 32.67 -13.14
CA GLY A 22 -5.79 31.63 -12.29
C GLY A 22 -6.80 30.77 -13.04
N LEU A 23 -7.62 31.37 -13.90
CA LEU A 23 -8.61 30.64 -14.71
C LEU A 23 -7.93 29.72 -15.74
N VAL A 24 -6.87 30.20 -16.40
CA VAL A 24 -6.05 29.38 -17.31
C VAL A 24 -5.34 28.25 -16.56
N TYR A 25 -4.78 28.55 -15.38
CA TYR A 25 -4.15 27.54 -14.52
C TYR A 25 -5.13 26.45 -14.07
N ILE A 26 -6.33 26.84 -13.63
CA ILE A 26 -7.41 25.91 -13.26
C ILE A 26 -7.86 25.08 -14.46
N LEU A 27 -8.03 25.70 -15.64
CA LEU A 27 -8.43 24.99 -16.86
C LEU A 27 -7.36 24.00 -17.32
N PHE A 28 -6.07 24.32 -17.20
CA PHE A 28 -4.97 23.40 -17.52
C PHE A 28 -4.83 22.26 -16.49
N LEU A 29 -4.97 22.55 -15.20
CA LEU A 29 -5.04 21.50 -14.16
C LEU A 29 -6.25 20.59 -14.35
N LYS A 30 -7.38 21.13 -14.80
CA LYS A 30 -8.60 20.37 -15.08
C LYS A 30 -8.47 19.55 -16.37
N LYS A 31 -7.74 20.04 -17.38
CA LYS A 31 -7.45 19.31 -18.63
C LYS A 31 -6.46 18.15 -18.42
N ASN A 32 -5.54 18.26 -17.46
CA ASN A 32 -4.67 17.14 -17.06
C ASN A 32 -5.34 16.16 -16.09
N LYS A 33 -6.57 16.44 -15.65
CA LYS A 33 -7.48 15.47 -15.04
C LYS A 33 -8.49 14.99 -16.08
N GLU A 34 -8.02 14.39 -17.16
CA GLU A 34 -8.78 13.27 -17.72
C GLU A 34 -8.79 12.21 -16.61
N ASN A 35 -9.83 12.22 -15.78
CA ASN A 35 -10.14 11.09 -14.92
C ASN A 35 -10.46 9.93 -15.89
N PRO A 36 -9.67 8.85 -15.97
CA PRO A 36 -10.26 7.58 -16.32
C PRO A 36 -11.04 7.13 -15.08
N LYS A 37 -12.17 7.80 -14.81
CA LYS A 37 -13.23 7.25 -13.96
C LYS A 37 -14.19 6.50 -14.88
N GLU A 38 -13.65 5.58 -15.67
CA GLU A 38 -14.43 4.40 -15.96
C GLU A 38 -14.40 3.60 -14.67
N SER A 39 -15.58 3.29 -14.12
CA SER A 39 -15.70 2.48 -12.92
C SER A 39 -14.82 1.25 -13.06
N SER A 40 -14.16 0.83 -11.97
CA SER A 40 -13.47 -0.47 -11.85
C SER A 40 -14.38 -1.70 -12.03
N PHE A 41 -15.58 -1.49 -12.57
CA PHE A 41 -16.63 -2.45 -12.82
C PHE A 41 -16.82 -2.61 -14.33
N ASP A 42 -16.55 -3.81 -14.84
CA ASP A 42 -16.92 -4.24 -16.18
C ASP A 42 -17.86 -5.45 -16.07
N SER A 43 -19.11 -5.29 -16.51
CA SER A 43 -20.12 -6.36 -16.44
C SER A 43 -19.71 -7.67 -17.12
N ARG A 44 -18.80 -7.63 -18.13
CA ARG A 44 -18.29 -8.82 -18.81
C ARG A 44 -17.43 -9.69 -17.89
N SER A 45 -16.77 -9.07 -16.91
CA SER A 45 -15.90 -9.76 -15.97
C SER A 45 -16.65 -10.50 -14.87
N GLU A 46 -17.86 -10.07 -14.51
CA GLU A 46 -18.59 -10.56 -13.35
C GLU A 46 -18.89 -12.07 -13.42
N ILE A 47 -19.34 -12.54 -14.58
CA ILE A 47 -19.67 -13.96 -14.80
C ILE A 47 -18.43 -14.83 -14.61
N TYR A 48 -17.29 -14.42 -15.19
CA TYR A 48 -16.04 -15.16 -15.08
C TYR A 48 -15.42 -15.05 -13.69
N TRP A 49 -15.60 -13.91 -13.02
CA TRP A 49 -15.18 -13.72 -11.63
C TRP A 49 -15.92 -14.68 -10.69
N GLN A 50 -17.25 -14.73 -10.77
CA GLN A 50 -18.05 -15.66 -9.96
C GLN A 50 -17.71 -17.13 -10.24
N ARG A 51 -17.47 -17.50 -11.51
CA ARG A 51 -17.01 -18.85 -11.86
C ARG A 51 -15.64 -19.15 -11.25
N LEU A 52 -14.70 -18.21 -11.34
CA LEU A 52 -13.35 -18.35 -10.81
C LEU A 52 -13.35 -18.49 -9.27
N GLN A 53 -14.24 -17.80 -8.55
CA GLN A 53 -14.36 -17.97 -7.10
C GLN A 53 -14.71 -19.41 -6.70
N ASN A 54 -15.43 -20.14 -7.55
CA ASN A 54 -15.79 -21.54 -7.31
C ASN A 54 -14.70 -22.54 -7.73
N ARG A 55 -13.81 -22.17 -8.65
CA ARG A 55 -12.73 -23.02 -9.19
C ARG A 55 -11.43 -22.24 -9.43
N PRO A 56 -10.81 -21.69 -8.37
CA PRO A 56 -9.65 -20.83 -8.52
C PRO A 56 -8.38 -21.59 -8.97
N GLU A 57 -8.36 -22.91 -8.81
CA GLU A 57 -7.27 -23.80 -9.24
C GLU A 57 -6.97 -23.76 -10.74
N VAL A 58 -7.94 -23.34 -11.56
CA VAL A 58 -7.79 -23.21 -13.02
C VAL A 58 -6.61 -22.30 -13.38
N LEU A 59 -6.31 -21.28 -12.57
CA LEU A 59 -5.20 -20.36 -12.80
C LEU A 59 -3.81 -20.99 -12.63
N LYS A 60 -3.70 -22.19 -12.05
CA LYS A 60 -2.45 -22.98 -12.01
C LYS A 60 -2.30 -23.94 -13.20
N GLY A 61 -3.33 -24.04 -14.03
CA GLY A 61 -3.34 -24.92 -15.20
C GLY A 61 -2.38 -24.47 -16.30
N SER A 62 -2.06 -25.39 -17.21
CA SER A 62 -1.24 -25.09 -18.38
C SER A 62 -1.88 -23.99 -19.23
N GLY A 63 -1.11 -22.95 -19.54
CA GLY A 63 -1.56 -21.85 -20.40
C GLY A 63 -2.01 -20.59 -19.66
N TYR A 64 -1.90 -20.54 -18.33
CA TYR A 64 -1.94 -19.30 -17.55
C TYR A 64 -0.51 -18.83 -17.18
N PRO A 65 -0.31 -17.53 -16.91
CA PRO A 65 0.98 -17.02 -16.45
C PRO A 65 1.44 -17.68 -15.13
N SER A 66 2.73 -18.00 -15.03
CA SER A 66 3.31 -18.62 -13.82
C SER A 66 3.40 -17.64 -12.65
N ASP A 67 3.75 -16.37 -12.93
CA ASP A 67 3.67 -15.27 -11.97
C ASP A 67 2.49 -14.37 -12.34
N LEU A 68 1.35 -14.65 -11.70
CA LEU A 68 0.12 -13.90 -11.96
C LEU A 68 0.25 -12.44 -11.50
N ARG A 69 1.04 -12.15 -10.47
CA ARG A 69 1.19 -10.79 -9.95
C ARG A 69 1.96 -9.92 -10.93
N ASP A 70 3.11 -10.40 -11.39
CA ASP A 70 3.96 -9.67 -12.34
C ASP A 70 3.24 -9.46 -13.68
N PHE A 71 2.51 -10.49 -14.13
CA PHE A 71 1.65 -10.39 -15.30
C PHE A 71 0.62 -9.25 -15.17
N LEU A 72 -0.12 -9.18 -14.06
CA LEU A 72 -1.14 -8.15 -13.84
C LEU A 72 -0.55 -6.73 -13.79
N GLU A 73 0.62 -6.55 -13.18
CA GLU A 73 1.32 -5.25 -13.19
C GLU A 73 1.81 -4.89 -14.60
N THR A 74 2.28 -5.87 -15.38
CA THR A 74 2.66 -5.67 -16.77
C THR A 74 1.46 -5.21 -17.61
N ILE A 75 0.31 -5.87 -17.50
CA ILE A 75 -0.92 -5.48 -18.19
C ILE A 75 -1.33 -4.06 -17.78
N ARG A 76 -1.30 -3.74 -16.49
CA ARG A 76 -1.58 -2.39 -15.99
C ARG A 76 -0.64 -1.33 -16.58
N GLY A 77 0.64 -1.65 -16.69
CA GLY A 77 1.64 -0.78 -17.33
C GLY A 77 1.32 -0.55 -18.81
N LYS A 78 0.97 -1.60 -19.55
CA LYS A 78 0.54 -1.48 -20.95
C LYS A 78 -0.71 -0.63 -21.07
N GLU A 79 -1.74 -0.88 -20.26
CA GLU A 79 -2.96 -0.07 -20.24
C GLU A 79 -2.63 1.40 -19.99
N SER A 80 -1.90 1.71 -18.92
CA SER A 80 -1.63 3.09 -18.52
C SER A 80 -0.80 3.87 -19.55
N PHE A 81 0.22 3.24 -20.12
CA PHE A 81 1.25 3.96 -20.89
C PHE A 81 1.20 3.70 -22.40
N LEU A 82 0.95 2.45 -22.82
CA LEU A 82 0.92 2.10 -24.24
C LEU A 82 -0.47 2.32 -24.83
N TRP A 83 -1.50 1.93 -24.09
CA TRP A 83 -2.90 2.00 -24.52
C TRP A 83 -3.64 3.20 -23.95
N LYS A 84 -2.95 4.11 -23.25
CA LYS A 84 -3.48 5.40 -22.77
C LYS A 84 -4.76 5.27 -21.93
N GLY A 85 -4.86 4.21 -21.14
CA GLY A 85 -6.04 3.90 -20.33
C GLY A 85 -7.14 3.14 -21.07
N ASP A 86 -6.92 2.69 -22.31
CA ASP A 86 -7.92 1.95 -23.07
C ASP A 86 -8.11 0.52 -22.52
N ARG A 87 -9.21 0.35 -21.79
CA ARG A 87 -9.63 -0.91 -21.21
C ARG A 87 -10.07 -1.94 -22.26
N GLU A 88 -10.62 -1.49 -23.38
CA GLU A 88 -11.07 -2.37 -24.46
C GLU A 88 -9.88 -2.94 -25.24
N GLU A 89 -8.83 -2.14 -25.43
CA GLU A 89 -7.55 -2.62 -25.97
C GLU A 89 -6.93 -3.68 -25.06
N THR A 90 -6.99 -3.48 -23.73
CA THR A 90 -6.54 -4.47 -22.75
C THR A 90 -7.30 -5.79 -22.90
N TYR A 91 -8.62 -5.72 -23.02
CA TYR A 91 -9.46 -6.90 -23.19
C TYR A 91 -9.15 -7.63 -24.52
N ARG A 92 -9.05 -6.90 -25.63
CA ARG A 92 -8.70 -7.46 -26.94
C ARG A 92 -7.33 -8.14 -26.92
N TYR A 93 -6.34 -7.52 -26.30
CA TYR A 93 -5.00 -8.11 -26.12
C TYR A 93 -5.07 -9.44 -25.36
N LEU A 94 -5.81 -9.50 -24.25
CA LEU A 94 -5.93 -10.72 -23.45
C LEU A 94 -6.62 -11.85 -24.21
N LEU A 95 -7.65 -11.56 -25.02
CA LEU A 95 -8.30 -12.57 -25.85
C LEU A 95 -7.41 -13.08 -26.98
N GLN A 96 -6.54 -12.23 -27.53
CA GLN A 96 -5.61 -12.60 -28.59
C GLN A 96 -4.48 -13.50 -28.07
N GLU A 97 -3.88 -13.13 -26.94
CA GLU A 97 -2.74 -13.87 -26.36
C GLU A 97 -3.17 -15.12 -25.60
N PHE A 98 -4.35 -15.09 -24.98
CA PHE A 98 -4.91 -16.19 -24.20
C PHE A 98 -6.26 -16.60 -24.78
N PRO A 99 -6.27 -17.47 -25.82
CA PRO A 99 -7.50 -17.86 -26.48
C PRO A 99 -8.41 -18.67 -25.56
N ASP A 100 -9.65 -18.87 -26.02
CA ASP A 100 -10.73 -19.56 -25.32
C ASP A 100 -11.20 -18.77 -24.08
N GLU A 101 -11.67 -19.47 -23.05
CA GLU A 101 -12.14 -18.84 -21.80
C GLU A 101 -11.02 -18.18 -20.99
N ARG A 102 -9.75 -18.44 -21.31
CA ARG A 102 -8.59 -17.99 -20.52
C ARG A 102 -8.44 -16.47 -20.51
N GLY A 103 -8.55 -15.83 -21.67
CA GLY A 103 -8.47 -14.37 -21.78
C GLY A 103 -9.59 -13.68 -20.98
N HIS A 104 -10.79 -14.24 -20.99
CA HIS A 104 -11.91 -13.73 -20.18
C HIS A 104 -11.66 -13.88 -18.67
N VAL A 105 -11.14 -15.03 -18.24
CA VAL A 105 -10.78 -15.27 -16.84
C VAL A 105 -9.68 -14.31 -16.39
N LEU A 106 -8.60 -14.16 -17.17
CA LEU A 106 -7.51 -13.24 -16.87
C LEU A 106 -7.98 -11.79 -16.83
N TYR A 107 -8.88 -11.41 -17.74
CA TYR A 107 -9.49 -10.09 -17.71
C TYR A 107 -10.30 -9.86 -16.43
N ALA A 108 -11.06 -10.86 -15.97
CA ALA A 108 -11.80 -10.74 -14.71
C ALA A 108 -10.88 -10.57 -13.49
N VAL A 109 -9.79 -11.33 -13.43
CA VAL A 109 -8.75 -11.14 -12.40
C VAL A 109 -8.15 -9.74 -12.50
N TYR A 110 -7.89 -9.26 -13.70
CA TYR A 110 -7.33 -7.93 -13.94
C TYR A 110 -8.27 -6.80 -13.51
N VAL A 111 -9.56 -6.90 -13.78
CA VAL A 111 -10.56 -5.94 -13.30
C VAL A 111 -10.60 -5.91 -11.77
N ALA A 112 -10.64 -7.08 -11.11
CA ALA A 112 -10.57 -7.16 -9.65
C ALA A 112 -9.26 -6.59 -9.08
N PHE A 113 -8.14 -6.82 -9.77
CA PHE A 113 -6.83 -6.26 -9.44
C PHE A 113 -6.81 -4.74 -9.50
N MET A 114 -7.36 -4.15 -10.55
CA MET A 114 -7.47 -2.70 -10.69
C MET A 114 -8.39 -2.10 -9.63
N ASN A 115 -9.52 -2.76 -9.34
CA ASN A 115 -10.41 -2.35 -8.25
C ASN A 115 -9.68 -2.33 -6.88
N TRP A 116 -8.87 -3.34 -6.60
CA TRP A 116 -8.03 -3.36 -5.40
C TRP A 116 -6.99 -2.24 -5.40
N LYS A 117 -6.31 -2.00 -6.53
CA LYS A 117 -5.31 -0.92 -6.65
C LYS A 117 -5.90 0.46 -6.37
N ASP A 118 -7.04 0.77 -6.97
CA ASP A 118 -7.69 2.08 -6.83
C ASP A 118 -8.12 2.30 -5.38
N LYS A 119 -8.82 1.32 -4.79
CA LYS A 119 -9.26 1.40 -3.39
C LYS A 119 -8.09 1.40 -2.39
N SER A 120 -7.02 0.68 -2.68
CA SER A 120 -5.81 0.69 -1.84
C SER A 120 -5.15 2.06 -1.85
N LEU A 121 -5.08 2.71 -3.03
CA LEU A 121 -4.54 4.06 -3.16
C LEU A 121 -5.39 5.09 -2.38
N GLU A 122 -6.71 4.96 -2.39
CA GLU A 122 -7.60 5.79 -1.58
C GLU A 122 -7.33 5.63 -0.07
N ILE A 123 -7.11 4.40 0.40
CA ILE A 123 -6.75 4.13 1.80
C ILE A 123 -5.36 4.70 2.14
N GLU A 124 -4.37 4.47 1.29
CA GLU A 124 -2.98 4.90 1.51
C GLU A 124 -2.84 6.42 1.51
N SER A 125 -3.63 7.10 0.69
CA SER A 125 -3.67 8.57 0.62
C SER A 125 -4.47 9.22 1.76
N SER A 126 -5.20 8.44 2.57
CA SER A 126 -5.97 8.97 3.69
C SER A 126 -5.05 9.58 4.76
N PRO A 127 -5.18 10.87 5.10
CA PRO A 127 -4.39 11.49 6.16
C PRO A 127 -4.90 11.14 7.57
N SER A 128 -6.11 10.60 7.68
CA SER A 128 -6.72 10.28 8.98
C SER A 128 -6.27 8.95 9.57
N LEU A 129 -5.54 8.14 8.82
CA LEU A 129 -5.11 6.80 9.21
C LEU A 129 -3.60 6.80 9.48
N SER A 130 -3.21 6.12 10.56
CA SER A 130 -1.82 5.75 10.82
C SER A 130 -1.29 4.77 9.78
N GLN A 131 0.02 4.60 9.70
CA GLN A 131 0.63 3.62 8.80
C GLN A 131 0.15 2.18 9.08
N TYR A 132 -0.01 1.83 10.35
CA TYR A 132 -0.52 0.52 10.76
C TYR A 132 -1.99 0.31 10.34
N GLU A 133 -2.84 1.33 10.51
CA GLU A 133 -4.23 1.26 10.08
C GLU A 133 -4.35 1.13 8.57
N LYS A 134 -3.53 1.87 7.81
CA LYS A 134 -3.45 1.75 6.35
C LYS A 134 -3.10 0.33 5.94
N LEU A 135 -2.01 -0.22 6.50
CA LEU A 135 -1.59 -1.61 6.22
C LEU A 135 -2.69 -2.63 6.56
N THR A 136 -3.36 -2.46 7.70
CA THR A 136 -4.43 -3.36 8.14
C THR A 136 -5.65 -3.25 7.22
N ALA A 137 -6.05 -2.03 6.85
CA ALA A 137 -7.17 -1.79 5.96
C ALA A 137 -6.91 -2.31 4.54
N VAL A 138 -5.71 -2.11 4.00
CA VAL A 138 -5.32 -2.67 2.68
C VAL A 138 -5.30 -4.20 2.71
N ASN A 139 -4.79 -4.82 3.78
CA ASN A 139 -4.82 -6.28 3.92
C ASN A 139 -6.25 -6.82 4.01
N ARG A 140 -7.12 -6.17 4.77
CA ARG A 140 -8.55 -6.54 4.84
C ARG A 140 -9.24 -6.39 3.48
N LEU A 141 -9.01 -5.28 2.78
CA LEU A 141 -9.54 -5.05 1.44
C LEU A 141 -9.08 -6.13 0.46
N LYS A 142 -7.81 -6.55 0.56
CA LYS A 142 -7.25 -7.64 -0.24
C LYS A 142 -7.98 -8.96 0.04
N GLU A 143 -8.25 -9.30 1.30
CA GLU A 143 -9.01 -10.50 1.69
C GLU A 143 -10.49 -10.43 1.29
N GLU A 144 -11.09 -9.24 1.30
CA GLU A 144 -12.48 -9.02 0.88
C GLU A 144 -12.66 -9.17 -0.64
N ILE A 145 -11.70 -8.67 -1.43
CA ILE A 145 -11.75 -8.76 -2.89
C ILE A 145 -11.33 -10.15 -3.37
N PHE A 146 -10.25 -10.70 -2.82
CA PHE A 146 -9.66 -11.96 -3.29
C PHE A 146 -9.90 -13.08 -2.28
N PRO A 147 -10.76 -14.08 -2.60
CA PRO A 147 -10.87 -15.31 -1.82
C PRO A 147 -9.50 -15.96 -1.59
N LYS A 148 -9.34 -16.66 -0.46
CA LYS A 148 -8.05 -17.14 0.07
C LYS A 148 -7.07 -17.68 -0.99
N PHE A 149 -7.50 -18.62 -1.85
CA PHE A 149 -6.61 -19.19 -2.87
C PHE A 149 -6.12 -18.16 -3.89
N LEU A 150 -6.99 -17.26 -4.35
CA LEU A 150 -6.63 -16.19 -5.28
C LEU A 150 -5.70 -15.17 -4.61
N ASN A 151 -5.92 -14.90 -3.33
CA ASN A 151 -5.06 -14.04 -2.52
C ASN A 151 -3.63 -14.59 -2.47
N GLU A 152 -3.47 -15.87 -2.14
CA GLU A 152 -2.14 -16.52 -2.09
C GLU A 152 -1.45 -16.57 -3.46
N LEU A 153 -2.21 -16.67 -4.55
CA LEU A 153 -1.68 -16.70 -5.91
C LEU A 153 -1.21 -15.31 -6.40
N ILE A 154 -1.96 -14.25 -6.07
CA ILE A 154 -1.67 -12.88 -6.52
C ILE A 154 -0.76 -12.13 -5.53
N PHE A 155 -0.79 -12.51 -4.26
CA PHE A 155 -0.07 -11.88 -3.16
C PHE A 155 0.60 -12.94 -2.29
N PRO A 156 1.61 -13.64 -2.82
CA PRO A 156 2.36 -14.62 -2.04
C PRO A 156 2.93 -13.96 -0.78
N LYS A 157 2.91 -14.70 0.34
CA LYS A 157 3.46 -14.20 1.60
C LYS A 157 4.94 -13.88 1.40
N HIS A 158 5.32 -12.63 1.67
CA HIS A 158 6.72 -12.23 1.65
C HIS A 158 7.33 -12.37 3.05
N PRO A 159 8.55 -12.94 3.19
CA PRO A 159 9.23 -13.11 4.47
C PRO A 159 9.31 -11.83 5.33
N THR A 160 9.42 -10.67 4.70
CA THR A 160 9.53 -9.38 5.40
C THR A 160 8.18 -8.75 5.78
N SER A 161 7.05 -9.32 5.38
CA SER A 161 5.73 -8.75 5.72
C SER A 161 5.48 -8.68 7.23
N PRO A 162 5.80 -9.71 8.04
CA PRO A 162 5.55 -9.64 9.48
C PRO A 162 6.40 -8.57 10.21
N PRO A 163 7.72 -8.44 9.98
CA PRO A 163 8.52 -7.36 10.55
C PRO A 163 7.97 -5.95 10.27
N VAL A 164 7.49 -5.70 9.05
CA VAL A 164 6.89 -4.41 8.66
C VAL A 164 5.62 -4.13 9.48
N ILE A 165 4.74 -5.12 9.60
CA ILE A 165 3.51 -5.00 10.40
C ILE A 165 3.83 -4.71 11.87
N LEU A 166 4.86 -5.36 12.42
CA LEU A 166 5.27 -5.16 13.81
C LEU A 166 5.81 -3.76 14.08
N LEU A 167 6.64 -3.23 13.18
CA LEU A 167 7.17 -1.87 13.30
C LEU A 167 6.04 -0.85 13.26
N SER A 168 5.20 -0.90 12.22
CA SER A 168 4.09 0.06 12.10
C SER A 168 3.13 -0.02 13.27
N PHE A 169 2.84 -1.24 13.77
CA PHE A 169 2.03 -1.42 14.97
C PHE A 169 2.64 -0.73 16.20
N LEU A 170 3.95 -0.90 16.42
CA LEU A 170 4.62 -0.31 17.56
C LEU A 170 4.65 1.23 17.48
N GLU A 171 4.90 1.77 16.28
CA GLU A 171 4.83 3.21 16.01
C GLU A 171 3.45 3.78 16.35
N ASP A 172 2.37 3.18 15.81
CA ASP A 172 0.99 3.59 16.09
C ASP A 172 0.65 3.48 17.59
N TYR A 173 1.08 2.41 18.25
CA TYR A 173 0.87 2.24 19.68
C TYR A 173 1.53 3.36 20.49
N ILE A 174 2.77 3.73 20.16
CA ILE A 174 3.51 4.79 20.86
C ILE A 174 2.87 6.16 20.59
N GLN A 175 2.46 6.43 19.35
CA GLN A 175 1.78 7.68 19.00
C GLN A 175 0.48 7.86 19.79
N ARG A 176 -0.30 6.79 19.97
CA ARG A 176 -1.53 6.80 20.78
C ARG A 176 -1.26 6.82 22.29
N ASN A 177 -0.13 6.28 22.72
CA ASN A 177 0.22 6.10 24.13
C ASN A 177 1.59 6.72 24.45
N PRO A 178 1.78 8.05 24.29
CA PRO A 178 3.10 8.69 24.38
C PRO A 178 3.74 8.52 25.77
N TYR A 179 2.93 8.46 26.83
CA TYR A 179 3.38 8.33 28.21
C TYR A 179 3.72 6.89 28.63
N SER A 180 3.50 5.90 27.76
CA SER A 180 3.86 4.51 28.05
C SER A 180 5.37 4.35 28.30
N TYR A 181 5.71 3.59 29.33
CA TYR A 181 7.10 3.25 29.68
C TYR A 181 7.63 2.10 28.82
N ALA A 182 8.95 1.97 28.68
CA ALA A 182 9.58 0.92 27.87
C ALA A 182 9.11 -0.50 28.23
N ARG A 183 8.90 -0.80 29.53
CA ARG A 183 8.38 -2.11 29.96
C ARG A 183 7.03 -2.44 29.33
N GLU A 184 6.13 -1.46 29.26
CA GLU A 184 4.80 -1.65 28.67
C GLU A 184 4.88 -1.74 27.15
N ARG A 185 5.66 -0.87 26.50
CA ARG A 185 5.91 -0.90 25.05
C ARG A 185 6.46 -2.26 24.63
N LYS A 186 7.45 -2.78 25.35
CA LYS A 186 8.05 -4.11 25.13
C LYS A 186 7.03 -5.23 25.30
N ARG A 187 6.23 -5.20 26.36
CA ARG A 187 5.18 -6.21 26.62
C ARG A 187 4.17 -6.28 25.47
N ILE A 188 3.69 -5.13 25.00
CA ILE A 188 2.72 -5.05 23.90
C ILE A 188 3.35 -5.48 22.57
N PHE A 189 4.59 -5.08 22.31
CA PHE A 189 5.35 -5.54 21.15
C PHE A 189 5.49 -7.07 21.12
N LEU A 190 5.96 -7.68 22.21
CA LEU A 190 6.15 -9.14 22.30
C LEU A 190 4.82 -9.89 22.15
N ARG A 191 3.74 -9.36 22.73
CA ARG A 191 2.40 -9.94 22.55
C ARG A 191 1.96 -9.92 21.09
N LYS A 192 2.14 -8.80 20.38
CA LYS A 192 1.81 -8.71 18.95
C LYS A 192 2.71 -9.61 18.11
N LYS A 193 4.00 -9.66 18.43
CA LYS A 193 5.00 -10.53 17.81
C LYS A 193 4.56 -11.99 17.89
N ALA A 194 4.21 -12.49 19.07
CA ALA A 194 3.72 -13.85 19.26
C ALA A 194 2.43 -14.14 18.47
N ALA A 195 1.48 -13.19 18.46
CA ALA A 195 0.22 -13.35 17.72
C ALA A 195 0.40 -13.38 16.19
N LEU A 196 1.36 -12.62 15.67
CA LEU A 196 1.62 -12.52 14.23
C LEU A 196 2.39 -13.73 13.71
N TYR A 197 3.31 -14.26 14.50
CA TYR A 197 4.19 -15.35 14.08
C TYR A 197 3.67 -16.78 14.35
N GLN A 198 2.77 -16.96 15.31
CA GLN A 198 2.08 -18.26 15.57
C GLN A 198 3.02 -19.49 15.59
N GLU A 199 2.72 -20.55 14.83
CA GLU A 199 3.41 -21.86 14.84
C GLU A 199 4.72 -21.90 14.03
N GLU A 200 5.01 -20.90 13.20
CA GLU A 200 6.18 -20.88 12.31
C GLU A 200 7.47 -20.46 13.05
N LYS A 201 7.66 -20.92 14.29
CA LYS A 201 8.71 -20.41 15.19
C LYS A 201 10.13 -20.48 14.62
N TRP A 202 10.45 -21.48 13.80
CA TRP A 202 11.82 -21.77 13.36
C TRP A 202 12.31 -20.98 12.15
N ASP A 203 11.42 -20.45 11.28
CA ASP A 203 11.81 -19.65 10.10
C ASP A 203 11.92 -18.14 10.37
N ILE A 204 11.39 -17.67 11.51
CA ILE A 204 11.24 -16.24 11.88
C ILE A 204 12.56 -15.50 12.02
N GLN A 205 13.59 -16.17 12.55
CA GLN A 205 14.87 -15.51 12.85
C GLN A 205 15.57 -15.04 11.57
N SER A 206 15.30 -15.71 10.45
CA SER A 206 15.84 -15.33 9.13
C SER A 206 15.16 -14.10 8.52
N TRP A 207 13.97 -13.73 9.01
CA TRP A 207 13.16 -12.65 8.45
C TRP A 207 13.40 -11.29 9.13
N GLU A 208 13.96 -11.31 10.34
CA GLU A 208 14.21 -10.11 11.15
C GLU A 208 15.64 -9.60 10.93
N SER A 209 15.77 -8.52 10.16
CA SER A 209 17.07 -7.90 9.89
C SER A 209 17.67 -7.21 11.12
N PRO A 210 19.01 -7.01 11.18
CA PRO A 210 19.63 -6.19 12.23
C PRO A 210 19.05 -4.77 12.31
N SER A 211 18.60 -4.20 11.19
CA SER A 211 17.95 -2.89 11.14
C SER A 211 16.57 -2.89 11.80
N PHE A 212 15.80 -3.97 11.66
CA PHE A 212 14.51 -4.14 12.34
C PHE A 212 14.69 -4.08 13.87
N TYR A 213 15.61 -4.87 14.41
CA TYR A 213 15.89 -4.88 15.85
C TYR A 213 16.32 -3.51 16.37
N ARG A 214 17.15 -2.79 15.61
CA ARG A 214 17.57 -1.42 15.94
C ARG A 214 16.35 -0.50 16.07
N GLN A 215 15.47 -0.49 15.07
CA GLN A 215 14.29 0.36 15.06
C GLN A 215 13.32 0.03 16.21
N VAL A 216 13.10 -1.27 16.49
CA VAL A 216 12.26 -1.69 17.61
C VAL A 216 12.81 -1.18 18.94
N VAL A 217 14.11 -1.35 19.18
CA VAL A 217 14.76 -0.86 20.42
C VAL A 217 14.70 0.66 20.51
N GLU A 218 14.88 1.36 19.39
CA GLU A 218 14.75 2.82 19.33
C GLU A 218 13.35 3.30 19.71
N LEU A 219 12.31 2.61 19.24
CA LEU A 219 10.92 2.92 19.57
C LEU A 219 10.57 2.57 21.03
N ILE A 220 11.00 1.40 21.52
CA ILE A 220 10.68 0.96 22.89
C ILE A 220 11.35 1.86 23.92
N TYR A 221 12.62 2.21 23.71
CA TYR A 221 13.48 2.88 24.70
C TYR A 221 13.80 4.34 24.35
N GLU A 222 13.02 4.95 23.44
CA GLU A 222 13.21 6.32 22.97
C GLU A 222 13.41 7.32 24.11
N ARG A 223 12.62 7.18 25.19
CA ARG A 223 12.62 8.11 26.32
C ARG A 223 13.89 7.98 27.15
N GLU A 224 14.25 6.74 27.48
CA GLU A 224 15.46 6.42 28.24
C GLU A 224 16.71 6.86 27.49
N MET A 225 16.74 6.65 26.17
CA MET A 225 17.88 7.03 25.34
C MET A 225 17.99 8.52 25.05
N LYS A 226 16.94 9.32 25.31
CA LYS A 226 16.94 10.76 24.99
C LYS A 226 18.01 11.55 25.74
N GLU A 227 18.35 11.12 26.95
CA GLU A 227 19.30 11.80 27.84
C GLU A 227 20.73 11.24 27.75
N MET A 228 20.93 10.17 26.98
CA MET A 228 22.22 9.48 26.83
C MET A 228 23.11 10.13 25.77
N SER A 229 24.44 10.00 25.91
CA SER A 229 25.41 10.30 24.86
C SER A 229 25.30 9.31 23.68
N GLU A 230 25.91 9.62 22.53
CA GLU A 230 25.88 8.69 21.38
C GLU A 230 26.65 7.38 21.65
N GLU A 231 27.72 7.44 22.43
CA GLU A 231 28.46 6.25 22.89
C GLU A 231 27.60 5.39 23.81
N GLU A 232 26.93 6.02 24.78
CA GLU A 232 26.00 5.35 25.71
C GLU A 232 24.82 4.73 24.96
N LYS A 233 24.21 5.44 24.02
CA LYS A 233 23.14 4.92 23.16
C LYS A 233 23.59 3.69 22.38
N THR A 234 24.81 3.70 21.85
CA THR A 234 25.32 2.57 21.06
C THR A 234 25.48 1.31 21.91
N PHE A 235 26.03 1.45 23.11
CA PHE A 235 26.15 0.35 24.06
C PHE A 235 24.77 -0.13 24.54
N TYR A 236 23.92 0.81 24.97
CA TYR A 236 22.57 0.54 25.48
C TYR A 236 21.72 -0.18 24.43
N ARG A 237 21.71 0.32 23.19
CA ARG A 237 21.00 -0.29 22.06
C ARG A 237 21.46 -1.73 21.84
N SER A 238 22.78 -1.97 21.81
CA SER A 238 23.33 -3.32 21.58
C SER A 238 22.89 -4.29 22.69
N SER A 239 22.96 -3.87 23.95
CA SER A 239 22.47 -4.64 25.10
C SER A 239 20.97 -4.98 24.99
N LYS A 240 20.13 -3.99 24.65
CA LYS A 240 18.68 -4.17 24.51
C LYS A 240 18.27 -5.02 23.30
N ILE A 241 19.06 -5.02 22.23
CA ILE A 241 18.84 -5.92 21.09
C ILE A 241 19.01 -7.38 21.53
N GLU A 242 20.08 -7.69 22.26
CA GLU A 242 20.32 -9.06 22.73
C GLU A 242 19.27 -9.53 23.76
N GLU A 243 18.85 -8.63 24.66
CA GLU A 243 17.73 -8.88 25.59
C GLU A 243 16.44 -9.19 24.80
N LEU A 244 16.11 -8.40 23.77
CA LEU A 244 14.90 -8.58 22.98
C LEU A 244 14.91 -9.88 22.17
N LYS A 245 16.06 -10.30 21.66
CA LYS A 245 16.22 -11.59 20.97
C LYS A 245 15.97 -12.75 21.92
N SER A 246 16.56 -12.71 23.12
CA SER A 246 16.39 -13.73 24.16
C SER A 246 14.93 -13.88 24.59
N ASP A 247 14.26 -12.77 24.88
CA ASP A 247 12.91 -12.75 25.46
C ASP A 247 11.79 -13.28 24.57
N PHE A 248 12.06 -13.51 23.28
CA PHE A 248 11.10 -14.14 22.39
C PHE A 248 11.12 -15.67 22.45
N TRP A 249 12.28 -16.26 22.78
CA TRP A 249 12.48 -17.71 22.79
C TRP A 249 12.23 -18.35 24.16
N ASN A 250 12.12 -17.53 25.21
CA ASN A 250 11.84 -17.92 26.59
C ASN A 250 10.39 -17.59 26.97
#